data_AF-A0A3B3ZE92-F1
#
_entry.id   AF-A0A3B3ZE92-F1
#
_cell.length_a   1.000
_cell.length_b   1.000
_cell.length_c   1.000
_cell.angle_alpha   90.00
_cell.angle_beta   90.00
_cell.angle_gamma   90.00
#
_symmetry.space_group_name_H-M   'P 1'
#
loop_
_entity.id
_entity.type
_entity.pdbx_description
1 polymer ?
#
loop_
_entity_poly.entity_id
_entity_poly.type
_entity_poly.pdbx_seq_one_letter_code
_entity_poly.pdbx_strand_id
1 'polypeptide(L)'
;MDEDSDTRKINSGFLRDHNYATEADIISTVEFNSSGELLATGDKGGRVVVFQREQESKSQPQRRGEYNVYSTFQSHEPEFDYLKSLEIEEKINKIKWLPQQNAAYFLLSTNGKVKG
;
A
#
# COMPACT_ATOMS: atom_id res chain seq x y z
N MET A 1 -33.56 -20.80 7.16
CA MET A 1 -33.12 -21.23 5.82
C MET A 1 -33.46 -20.06 4.91
N ASP A 2 -32.56 -19.19 4.50
CA ASP A 2 -31.10 -19.16 4.58
C ASP A 2 -30.65 -17.68 4.59
N GLU A 3 -29.41 -17.48 5.02
CA GLU A 3 -28.77 -16.21 5.34
C GLU A 3 -28.71 -15.23 4.14
N ASP A 4 -29.08 -13.97 4.38
CA ASP A 4 -28.68 -12.82 3.55
C ASP A 4 -27.15 -12.67 3.66
N SER A 5 -26.43 -13.31 2.74
CA SER A 5 -24.99 -13.14 2.59
C SER A 5 -24.72 -11.74 2.06
N ASP A 6 -24.38 -10.84 2.98
CA ASP A 6 -23.92 -9.48 2.75
C ASP A 6 -22.57 -9.54 2.00
N THR A 7 -22.61 -9.72 0.68
CA THR A 7 -21.44 -9.67 -0.19
C THR A 7 -20.97 -8.23 -0.24
N ARG A 8 -20.16 -7.83 0.75
CA ARG A 8 -19.38 -6.60 0.69
C ARG A 8 -18.57 -6.66 -0.59
N LYS A 9 -19.02 -5.87 -1.57
CA LYS A 9 -18.32 -5.64 -2.83
C LYS A 9 -16.91 -5.16 -2.47
N ILE A 10 -15.96 -6.05 -2.60
CA ILE A 10 -14.55 -5.70 -2.79
C ILE A 10 -14.52 -4.60 -3.84
N ASN A 11 -13.92 -3.46 -3.51
CA ASN A 11 -13.70 -2.37 -4.45
C ASN A 11 -12.90 -2.91 -5.63
N SER A 12 -13.61 -3.30 -6.69
CA SER A 12 -13.08 -3.93 -7.89
C SER A 12 -12.23 -2.98 -8.75
N GLY A 13 -12.01 -1.75 -8.30
CA GLY A 13 -11.09 -0.80 -8.93
C GLY A 13 -9.62 -1.23 -8.88
N PHE A 14 -9.26 -2.15 -7.99
CA PHE A 14 -7.89 -2.67 -7.87
C PHE A 14 -7.57 -3.76 -8.91
N LEU A 15 -8.58 -4.41 -9.49
CA LEU A 15 -8.42 -5.57 -10.36
C LEU A 15 -8.95 -5.27 -11.76
N ARG A 16 -8.46 -4.18 -12.37
CA ARG A 16 -8.53 -4.06 -13.84
C ARG A 16 -7.74 -5.25 -14.41
N ASP A 17 -8.45 -6.17 -15.07
CA ASP A 17 -7.95 -7.30 -15.84
C ASP A 17 -6.69 -8.00 -15.28
N HIS A 18 -6.89 -9.12 -14.58
CA HIS A 18 -5.88 -10.01 -13.95
C HIS A 18 -4.70 -10.50 -14.82
N ASN A 19 -4.51 -9.99 -16.05
CA ASN A 19 -3.48 -10.47 -16.97
C ASN A 19 -2.36 -9.48 -17.31
N TYR A 20 -2.38 -8.24 -16.80
CA TYR A 20 -1.26 -7.32 -17.04
C TYR A 20 -0.94 -6.49 -15.81
N ALA A 21 -0.14 -7.05 -14.90
CA ALA A 21 0.66 -6.21 -14.00
C ALA A 21 1.59 -5.37 -14.88
N THR A 22 1.46 -4.06 -14.80
CA THR A 22 2.35 -3.12 -15.49
C THR A 22 3.64 -2.96 -14.69
N GLU A 23 4.66 -2.35 -15.30
CA GLU A 23 5.88 -2.03 -14.58
C GLU A 23 5.61 -1.16 -13.34
N ALA A 24 4.61 -0.27 -13.40
CA ALA A 24 4.18 0.56 -12.28
C ALA A 24 3.64 -0.26 -11.09
N ASP A 25 3.06 -1.44 -11.34
CA ASP A 25 2.49 -2.32 -10.30
C ASP A 25 3.56 -3.17 -9.57
N ILE A 26 4.84 -3.11 -9.99
CA ILE A 26 5.92 -3.86 -9.34
C ILE A 26 6.18 -3.27 -7.95
N ILE A 27 5.90 -4.07 -6.92
CA ILE A 27 6.22 -3.73 -5.53
C ILE A 27 7.74 -3.55 -5.38
N SER A 28 8.13 -2.37 -4.89
CA SER A 28 9.52 -1.97 -4.70
C SER A 28 9.94 -1.96 -3.23
N THR A 29 8.99 -1.83 -2.29
CA THR A 29 9.26 -1.85 -0.85
C THR A 29 8.06 -2.37 -0.06
N VAL A 30 8.34 -2.98 1.09
CA VAL A 30 7.33 -3.55 1.99
C VAL A 30 7.77 -3.30 3.43
N GLU A 31 6.87 -2.82 4.30
CA GLU A 31 7.18 -2.65 5.72
C GLU A 31 5.95 -2.85 6.62
N PHE A 32 6.12 -3.66 7.66
CA PHE A 32 5.15 -3.78 8.76
C PHE A 32 5.31 -2.63 9.75
N ASN A 33 4.19 -2.17 10.32
CA ASN A 33 4.26 -1.33 11.51
C ASN A 33 4.73 -2.15 12.73
N SER A 34 5.04 -1.48 13.84
CA SER A 34 5.62 -2.13 15.02
C SER A 34 4.74 -3.22 15.66
N SER A 35 3.40 -3.10 15.57
CA SER A 35 2.47 -4.11 16.07
C SER A 35 2.25 -5.29 15.10
N GLY A 36 2.67 -5.13 13.84
CA GLY A 36 2.35 -6.04 12.75
C GLY A 36 0.89 -5.95 12.29
N GLU A 37 0.06 -5.07 12.84
CA GLU A 37 -1.35 -4.93 12.44
C GLU A 37 -1.52 -4.28 11.06
N LEU A 38 -0.54 -3.48 10.64
CA LEU A 38 -0.51 -2.84 9.34
C LEU A 38 0.71 -3.28 8.53
N LEU A 39 0.48 -3.51 7.25
CA LEU A 39 1.48 -3.80 6.24
C LEU A 39 1.39 -2.73 5.15
N ALA A 40 2.45 -1.95 4.95
CA ALA A 40 2.53 -1.03 3.82
C ALA A 40 3.37 -1.64 2.70
N THR A 41 2.94 -1.43 1.47
CA THR A 41 3.70 -1.70 0.26
C THR A 41 3.82 -0.40 -0.53
N GLY A 42 4.97 -0.21 -1.17
CA GLY A 42 5.17 0.84 -2.17
C GLY A 42 5.56 0.20 -3.49
N ASP A 43 5.13 0.78 -4.61
CA ASP A 43 5.43 0.28 -5.95
C ASP A 43 6.28 1.25 -6.79
N LYS A 44 6.65 0.78 -7.98
CA LYS A 44 7.38 1.57 -8.97
C LYS A 44 6.57 2.76 -9.50
N GLY A 45 5.24 2.67 -9.51
CA GLY A 45 4.34 3.74 -9.94
C GLY A 45 4.02 4.77 -8.87
N GLY A 46 4.75 4.80 -7.75
CA GLY A 46 4.60 5.83 -6.72
C GLY A 46 3.42 5.64 -5.77
N ARG A 47 2.70 4.52 -5.83
CA ARG A 47 1.54 4.25 -4.96
C ARG A 47 1.95 3.53 -3.69
N VAL A 48 1.35 3.94 -2.57
CA VAL A 48 1.39 3.20 -1.31
C VAL A 48 0.06 2.47 -1.13
N VAL A 49 0.12 1.17 -0.86
CA VAL A 49 -1.02 0.35 -0.43
C VAL A 49 -0.78 -0.13 1.00
N VAL A 50 -1.67 0.26 1.91
CA VAL A 50 -1.69 -0.19 3.30
C VAL A 50 -2.74 -1.28 3.44
N PHE A 51 -2.35 -2.41 4.01
CA PHE A 51 -3.22 -3.49 4.41
C PHE A 51 -3.32 -3.56 5.92
N GLN A 52 -4.50 -3.88 6.43
CA GLN A 52 -4.76 -4.10 7.85
C GLN A 52 -5.13 -5.55 8.09
N ARG A 53 -4.52 -6.14 9.12
CA ARG A 53 -4.85 -7.49 9.57
C ARG A 53 -6.30 -7.52 10.06
N GLU A 54 -7.08 -8.47 9.58
CA GLU A 54 -8.44 -8.68 10.06
C GLU A 54 -8.42 -9.04 11.56
N GLN A 55 -9.31 -8.41 12.34
CA GLN A 55 -9.43 -8.68 13.77
C GLN A 55 -10.07 -10.04 13.99
N GLU A 56 -9.60 -10.77 15.01
CA GLU A 56 -10.15 -12.07 15.34
C GLU A 56 -11.64 -11.96 15.72
N SER A 57 -12.51 -12.50 14.88
CA SER A 57 -13.92 -12.71 15.25
C SER A 57 -14.09 -14.12 15.81
N LYS A 58 -14.81 -14.24 16.94
CA LYS A 58 -15.16 -15.55 17.53
C LYS A 58 -16.02 -16.40 16.58
N SER A 59 -16.67 -15.78 15.60
CA SER A 59 -17.56 -16.42 14.64
C SER A 59 -16.84 -16.99 13.40
N GLN A 60 -15.63 -16.52 13.06
CA GLN A 60 -14.89 -17.03 11.89
C GLN A 60 -13.43 -17.35 12.22
N PRO A 61 -13.16 -18.49 12.89
CA PRO A 61 -11.82 -18.91 13.26
C PRO A 61 -10.89 -19.25 12.07
N GLN A 62 -11.43 -19.37 10.86
CA GLN A 62 -10.66 -19.72 9.64
C GLN A 62 -9.99 -18.51 8.97
N ARG A 63 -10.41 -17.27 9.26
CA ARG A 63 -9.87 -16.03 8.64
C ARG A 63 -8.64 -15.46 9.37
N ARG A 64 -7.99 -16.26 10.22
CA ARG A 64 -6.90 -15.79 11.09
C ARG A 64 -5.71 -15.32 10.26
N GLY A 65 -5.41 -14.02 10.36
CA GLY A 65 -4.18 -13.43 9.80
C GLY A 65 -4.29 -12.92 8.37
N GLU A 66 -5.49 -12.83 7.78
CA GLU A 66 -5.69 -12.19 6.48
C GLU A 66 -5.44 -10.67 6.59
N TYR A 67 -4.76 -10.10 5.59
CA TYR A 67 -4.51 -8.66 5.48
C TYR A 67 -5.38 -8.10 4.36
N ASN A 68 -6.31 -7.24 4.71
CA ASN A 68 -7.24 -6.61 3.76
C ASN A 68 -6.78 -5.18 3.43
N VAL A 69 -7.06 -4.70 2.22
CA VAL A 69 -6.71 -3.32 1.84
C VAL A 69 -7.42 -2.34 2.76
N TYR A 70 -6.63 -1.53 3.46
CA TYR A 70 -7.08 -0.50 4.39
C TYR A 70 -7.06 0.88 3.73
N SER A 71 -5.97 1.21 3.03
CA SER A 71 -5.82 2.49 2.34
C SER A 71 -4.94 2.35 1.12
N THR A 72 -5.17 3.17 0.10
CA THR A 72 -4.32 3.28 -1.08
C THR A 72 -4.22 4.75 -1.45
N PHE A 73 -3.01 5.23 -1.70
CA PHE A 73 -2.77 6.61 -2.10
C PHE A 73 -1.55 6.75 -3.00
N GLN A 74 -1.59 7.74 -3.88
CA GLN A 74 -0.47 8.15 -4.71
C GLN A 74 0.49 8.98 -3.85
N SER A 75 1.70 8.48 -3.61
CA SER A 75 2.70 9.13 -2.75
C SER A 75 3.68 10.00 -3.52
N HIS A 76 4.01 9.63 -4.76
CA HIS A 76 4.92 10.39 -5.63
C HIS A 76 4.36 10.37 -7.05
N GLU A 77 4.67 11.42 -7.80
CA GLU A 77 4.37 11.55 -9.23
C GLU A 77 5.69 11.69 -9.99
N PRO A 78 5.76 11.33 -11.29
CA PRO A 78 6.96 11.57 -12.08
C PRO A 78 7.24 13.08 -12.16
N GLU A 79 8.50 13.45 -11.97
CA GLU A 79 8.96 14.84 -12.08
C GLU A 79 10.14 14.94 -13.05
N PHE A 80 10.43 16.16 -13.53
CA PHE A 80 11.56 16.42 -14.42
C PHE A 80 12.36 17.64 -13.96
N ASP A 81 13.65 17.46 -13.72
CA ASP A 81 14.60 18.56 -13.46
C ASP A 81 15.10 19.12 -14.80
N TYR A 82 14.59 20.30 -15.17
CA TYR A 82 14.96 20.98 -16.41
C TYR A 82 16.40 21.47 -16.46
N LEU A 83 16.99 21.81 -15.31
CA LEU A 83 18.35 22.33 -15.26
C LEU A 83 19.37 21.22 -15.45
N LYS A 84 19.06 20.02 -14.93
CA LYS A 84 19.91 18.84 -15.04
C LYS A 84 19.51 17.92 -16.21
N SER A 85 18.38 18.19 -16.87
CA SER A 85 17.79 17.31 -17.88
C SER A 85 17.61 15.88 -17.35
N LEU A 86 17.05 15.76 -16.15
CA LEU A 86 16.95 14.49 -15.43
C LEU A 86 15.49 14.18 -15.09
N GLU A 87 15.07 12.97 -15.45
CA GLU A 87 13.80 12.40 -15.01
C GLU A 87 13.90 11.90 -13.56
N ILE A 88 12.91 12.26 -12.76
CA ILE A 88 12.77 11.84 -11.36
C ILE A 88 11.62 10.83 -11.33
N GLU A 89 11.99 9.57 -11.16
CA GLU A 89 11.02 8.48 -11.03
C GLU A 89 10.16 8.63 -9.76
N GLU A 90 8.88 8.31 -9.90
CA GLU A 90 7.90 8.21 -8.82
C GLU A 90 8.10 6.97 -7.93
N LYS A 91 8.96 6.03 -8.35
CA LYS A 91 9.25 4.80 -7.63
C LYS A 91 9.55 5.04 -6.15
N ILE A 92 8.79 4.36 -5.29
CA ILE A 92 9.03 4.38 -3.85
C ILE A 92 10.23 3.49 -3.54
N ASN A 93 11.26 4.06 -2.91
CA ASN A 93 12.47 3.33 -2.55
C ASN A 93 12.41 2.74 -1.14
N LYS A 94 11.79 3.46 -0.20
CA LYS A 94 11.58 3.01 1.17
C LYS A 94 10.29 3.56 1.74
N ILE A 95 9.66 2.75 2.58
CA ILE A 95 8.63 3.16 3.53
C ILE A 95 9.21 2.98 4.93
N LYS A 96 8.86 3.82 5.89
CA LYS A 96 9.14 3.61 7.30
C LYS A 96 7.98 4.04 8.17
N TRP A 97 7.47 3.15 9.02
CA TRP A 97 6.44 3.52 9.97
C TRP A 97 7.02 4.37 11.12
N LEU A 98 6.27 5.38 11.53
CA LEU A 98 6.58 6.16 12.72
C LEU A 98 5.90 5.53 13.95
N PRO A 99 6.49 5.67 15.16
CA PRO A 99 5.82 5.27 16.39
C PRO A 99 4.46 5.95 16.50
N GLN A 100 3.42 5.17 16.79
CA GLN A 100 2.07 5.69 16.95
C GLN A 100 2.01 6.61 18.19
N GLN A 101 1.63 7.87 18.00
CA GLN A 101 1.52 8.86 19.08
C GLN A 101 0.07 9.15 19.49
N ASN A 102 -0.90 8.82 18.63
CA ASN A 102 -2.32 9.03 18.84
C ASN A 102 -3.12 8.00 18.03
N ALA A 103 -4.42 8.22 17.85
CA ALA A 103 -5.27 7.29 17.09
C ALA A 103 -4.91 7.18 15.59
N ALA A 104 -4.11 8.09 15.04
CA ALA A 104 -3.67 8.08 13.66
C ALA A 104 -2.33 7.33 13.48
N TYR A 105 -2.15 6.74 12.31
CA TYR A 105 -0.91 6.12 11.88
C TYR A 105 -0.15 7.04 10.93
N PHE A 106 1.17 7.04 11.04
CA PHE A 106 2.05 7.84 10.19
C PHE A 106 3.16 6.96 9.63
N LEU A 107 3.50 7.19 8.37
CA LEU A 107 4.65 6.59 7.70
C LEU A 107 5.39 7.66 6.89
N LEU A 108 6.67 7.42 6.66
CA LEU A 108 7.49 8.16 5.72
C LEU A 108 7.67 7.30 4.46
N SER A 109 7.52 7.90 3.29
CA SER A 109 7.90 7.31 2.01
C SER A 109 8.93 8.21 1.34
N THR A 110 9.84 7.62 0.56
CA THR A 110 10.83 8.40 -0.21
C THR A 110 11.02 7.81 -1.60
N ASN A 111 11.10 8.66 -2.61
CA ASN A 111 11.64 8.32 -3.93
C ASN A 111 13.12 8.74 -4.07
N GLY A 112 13.70 8.58 -5.26
CA GLY A 112 15.14 8.70 -5.49
C GLY A 112 15.66 10.10 -5.18
N LYS A 113 16.85 10.18 -4.56
CA LYS A 113 17.64 11.42 -4.58
C LYS A 113 18.47 11.45 -5.84
N VAL A 114 18.36 12.54 -6.59
CA VAL A 114 19.37 12.94 -7.57
C VAL A 114 20.69 13.09 -6.83
N LYS A 115 21.65 12.18 -7.03
CA LYS A 115 23.02 12.39 -6.57
C LYS A 115 23.57 13.60 -7.34
N GLY A 116 23.80 14.70 -6.62
CA GLY A 116 24.55 15.85 -7.12
C GLY A 116 26.04 15.61 -7.04
#